data_AF-A0A0N4VRG2-F1
#
_entry.id   AF-A0A0N4VRG2-F1
#
_cell.length_a   1.000
_cell.length_b   1.000
_cell.length_c   1.000
_cell.angle_alpha   90.00
_cell.angle_beta   90.00
_cell.angle_gamma   90.00
#
_symmetry.space_group_name_H-M   'P 1'
#
loop_
_entity.id
_entity.type
_entity.pdbx_description
1 polymer ?
#
loop_
_entity_poly.entity_id
_entity_poly.type
_entity_poly.pdbx_seq_one_letter_code
_entity_poly.pdbx_strand_id
1 'polypeptide(L)'
;MVCADTAKDCYKRRNYCDAPAYRGEMLTECRDTCGYCSNPNGCKDIADNCEAMKHLCVEPGYEVIMQKACRLTCSRCSNGNCGR
;
A
#
# COMPACT_ATOMS: atom_id res chain seq x y z
N MET A 1 1.71 15.80 14.82
CA MET A 1 1.27 14.39 15.05
C MET A 1 2.45 13.50 14.72
N VAL A 2 2.93 12.69 15.65
CA VAL A 2 4.03 11.75 15.38
C VAL A 2 3.42 10.49 14.80
N CYS A 3 3.91 10.07 13.63
CA CYS A 3 3.53 8.80 13.06
C CYS A 3 4.54 7.75 13.51
N ALA A 4 4.11 6.85 14.37
CA ALA A 4 4.94 5.81 14.96
C ALA A 4 4.06 4.59 15.26
N ASP A 5 4.69 3.44 15.39
CA ASP A 5 4.03 2.25 15.88
C ASP A 5 3.70 2.41 17.37
N THR A 6 2.44 2.19 17.72
CA THR A 6 2.01 2.16 19.13
C THR A 6 2.05 0.74 19.70
N ALA A 7 1.95 -0.29 18.86
CA ALA A 7 2.14 -1.68 19.29
C ALA A 7 3.61 -2.11 19.17
N LYS A 8 4.06 -2.95 20.11
CA LYS A 8 5.44 -3.47 20.12
C LYS A 8 5.65 -4.67 19.18
N ASP A 9 4.57 -5.36 18.80
CA ASP A 9 4.61 -6.58 17.97
C ASP A 9 4.35 -6.31 16.47
N CYS A 10 4.48 -5.07 16.01
CA CYS A 10 4.24 -4.71 14.62
C CYS A 10 5.13 -5.49 13.63
N TYR A 11 6.36 -5.82 14.02
CA TYR A 11 7.25 -6.67 13.24
C TYR A 11 6.68 -8.07 12.95
N LYS A 12 5.95 -8.67 13.91
CA LYS A 12 5.25 -9.96 13.72
C LYS A 12 3.99 -9.79 12.89
N ARG A 13 3.36 -8.63 12.99
CA ARG A 13 2.10 -8.29 12.33
C ARG A 13 2.26 -7.68 10.94
N ARG A 14 3.50 -7.56 10.44
CA ARG A 14 3.80 -6.96 9.13
C ARG A 14 3.04 -7.61 7.96
N ASN A 15 2.79 -8.92 8.04
CA ASN A 15 2.00 -9.63 7.03
C ASN A 15 0.52 -9.20 7.02
N TYR A 16 0.01 -8.64 8.12
CA TYR A 16 -1.36 -8.12 8.21
C TYR A 16 -1.51 -6.71 7.61
N CYS A 17 -0.41 -6.00 7.30
CA CYS A 17 -0.46 -4.72 6.61
C CYS A 17 -1.13 -4.81 5.22
N ASP A 18 -1.12 -6.00 4.62
CA ASP A 18 -1.78 -6.27 3.33
C ASP A 18 -3.14 -6.95 3.48
N ALA A 19 -3.48 -7.39 4.69
CA ALA A 19 -4.73 -8.05 4.97
C ALA A 19 -5.84 -7.01 5.20
N PRO A 20 -6.88 -6.94 4.33
CA PRO A 20 -7.93 -5.93 4.45
C PRO A 20 -8.69 -6.02 5.78
N ALA A 21 -8.83 -7.22 6.34
CA ALA A 21 -9.48 -7.44 7.64
C ALA A 21 -8.75 -6.77 8.81
N TYR A 22 -7.41 -6.68 8.76
CA TYR A 22 -6.57 -6.15 9.83
C TYR A 22 -6.07 -4.73 9.56
N ARG A 23 -6.44 -4.17 8.41
CA ARG A 23 -5.95 -2.87 7.94
C ARG A 23 -6.26 -1.74 8.90
N GLY A 24 -7.45 -1.73 9.53
CA GLY A 24 -7.83 -0.70 10.51
C GLY A 24 -6.95 -0.75 11.77
N GLU A 25 -6.70 -1.95 12.28
CA GLU A 25 -5.78 -2.16 13.40
C GLU A 25 -4.36 -1.76 13.03
N MET A 26 -3.88 -2.15 11.84
CA MET A 26 -2.55 -1.78 11.35
C MET A 26 -2.39 -0.28 11.10
N LEU A 27 -3.43 0.44 10.66
CA LEU A 27 -3.42 1.89 10.56
C LEU A 27 -3.31 2.59 11.92
N THR A 28 -3.89 1.96 12.94
CA THR A 28 -3.92 2.55 14.28
C THR A 28 -2.64 2.22 15.03
N GLU A 29 -2.24 0.95 15.02
CA GLU A 29 -1.22 0.39 15.89
C GLU A 29 0.17 0.27 15.24
N CYS A 30 0.24 0.04 13.93
CA CYS A 30 1.47 -0.34 13.22
C CYS A 30 1.71 0.50 11.96
N ARG A 31 1.33 1.78 12.02
CA ARG A 31 1.36 2.70 10.89
C ARG A 31 2.75 2.96 10.33
N ASP A 32 3.79 2.87 11.15
CA ASP A 32 5.17 3.10 10.71
C ASP A 32 5.73 1.81 10.08
N THR A 33 5.58 0.67 10.75
CA THR A 33 5.94 -0.65 10.20
C THR A 33 5.21 -0.95 8.89
N CYS A 34 3.93 -0.57 8.77
CA CYS A 34 3.14 -0.77 7.56
C CYS A 34 3.35 0.33 6.49
N GLY A 35 4.12 1.38 6.79
CA GLY A 35 4.37 2.50 5.87
C GLY A 35 3.17 3.43 5.65
N TYR A 36 2.14 3.33 6.48
CA TYR A 36 0.95 4.19 6.42
C TYR A 36 1.22 5.63 6.86
N CYS A 37 2.37 5.90 7.48
CA CYS A 37 2.80 7.25 7.80
C CYS A 37 2.94 8.17 6.59
N SER A 38 3.44 7.64 5.49
CA SER A 38 3.57 8.36 4.22
C SER A 38 2.37 8.13 3.31
N ASN A 39 1.60 7.07 3.56
CA ASN A 39 0.43 6.73 2.77
C ASN A 39 -0.72 6.19 3.65
N PRO A 40 -1.51 7.07 4.28
CA PRO A 40 -2.60 6.66 5.18
C PRO A 40 -3.69 5.84 4.47
N ASN A 41 -3.72 5.87 3.14
CA ASN A 41 -4.61 5.06 2.32
C ASN A 41 -4.00 3.71 1.93
N GLY A 42 -2.89 3.29 2.54
CA GLY A 42 -2.24 2.01 2.26
C GLY A 42 -1.92 1.78 0.78
N CYS A 43 -1.77 2.86 0.03
CA CYS A 43 -1.46 2.79 -1.38
C CYS A 43 0.05 2.57 -1.52
N LYS A 44 0.42 1.32 -1.69
CA LYS A 44 1.79 0.91 -1.99
C LYS A 44 1.79 0.05 -3.24
N ASP A 45 2.99 -0.07 -3.78
CA ASP A 45 3.31 -1.09 -4.75
C ASP A 45 3.41 -2.44 -4.04
N ILE A 46 2.74 -3.43 -4.61
CA ILE A 46 2.74 -4.83 -4.17
C ILE A 46 3.89 -5.58 -4.85
N ALA A 47 4.24 -5.20 -6.08
CA ALA A 47 5.36 -5.77 -6.80
C ALA A 47 6.64 -4.97 -6.55
N ASP A 48 7.77 -5.67 -6.41
CA ASP A 48 9.07 -5.04 -6.13
C ASP A 48 9.71 -4.39 -7.37
N ASN A 49 9.27 -4.77 -8.57
CA ASN A 49 9.81 -4.34 -9.85
C ASN A 49 8.99 -3.24 -10.54
N CYS A 50 8.13 -2.53 -9.80
CA CYS A 50 7.24 -1.52 -10.35
C CYS A 50 7.99 -0.38 -11.05
N GLU A 51 9.16 0.04 -10.55
CA GLU A 51 10.01 1.05 -11.20
C GLU A 51 10.44 0.64 -12.61
N ALA A 52 10.83 -0.62 -12.81
CA ALA A 52 11.18 -1.15 -14.14
C ALA A 52 9.95 -1.24 -15.06
N MET A 53 8.79 -1.53 -14.47
CA MET A 53 7.51 -1.70 -15.18
C MET A 53 6.74 -0.39 -15.38
N LYS A 54 7.26 0.76 -14.96
CA LYS A 54 6.55 2.05 -14.99
C LYS A 54 5.99 2.42 -16.38
N HIS A 55 6.66 2.04 -17.46
CA HIS A 55 6.18 2.25 -18.82
C HIS A 55 4.87 1.50 -19.13
N LEU A 56 4.62 0.38 -18.45
CA LEU A 56 3.40 -0.44 -18.60
C LEU A 56 2.17 0.19 -17.93
N CYS A 57 2.33 1.24 -17.13
CA CYS A 57 1.22 1.97 -16.50
C CYS A 57 0.25 2.60 -17.51
N VAL A 58 0.71 2.84 -18.75
CA VAL A 58 -0.07 3.39 -19.87
C VAL A 58 -0.33 2.36 -20.96
N GLU A 59 0.17 1.13 -20.82
CA GLU A 59 0.00 0.09 -21.81
C GLU A 59 -1.34 -0.62 -21.58
N PRO A 60 -2.30 -0.59 -22.52
CA PRO A 60 -3.67 -1.05 -22.28
C PRO A 60 -3.76 -2.55 -21.91
N GLY A 61 -2.79 -3.36 -22.33
CA GLY A 61 -2.71 -4.79 -21.95
C GLY A 61 -2.30 -5.02 -20.49
N TYR A 62 -1.56 -4.08 -19.89
CA TYR A 62 -0.98 -4.21 -18.55
C TYR A 62 -1.52 -3.19 -17.54
N GLU A 63 -2.23 -2.17 -18.00
CA GLU A 63 -2.76 -1.09 -17.16
C GLU A 63 -3.53 -1.62 -15.95
N VAL A 64 -4.41 -2.61 -16.12
CA VAL A 64 -5.21 -3.19 -15.02
C VAL A 64 -4.33 -3.90 -13.99
N ILE A 65 -3.29 -4.59 -14.43
CA ILE A 65 -2.34 -5.29 -13.54
C ILE A 65 -1.48 -4.27 -12.81
N MET A 66 -0.96 -3.28 -13.54
CA MET A 66 -0.16 -2.19 -13.00
C MET A 66 -0.96 -1.33 -12.01
N GLN A 67 -2.24 -1.10 -12.24
CA GLN A 67 -3.16 -0.45 -11.29
C GLN A 67 -3.42 -1.26 -10.01
N LYS A 68 -3.14 -2.56 -9.99
CA LYS A 68 -3.26 -3.41 -8.79
C LYS A 68 -1.92 -3.59 -8.10
N ALA A 69 -0.88 -3.90 -8.87
CA ALA A 69 0.44 -4.25 -8.38
C ALA A 69 1.36 -3.04 -8.17
N CYS A 70 1.20 -1.97 -8.94
CA CYS A 70 2.13 -0.84 -9.02
C CYS A 70 1.41 0.51 -8.88
N ARG A 71 0.47 0.57 -7.94
CA ARG A 71 -0.49 1.68 -7.77
C ARG A 71 0.21 2.99 -7.42
N LEU A 72 1.26 2.91 -6.62
CA LEU A 72 2.07 4.04 -6.19
C LEU A 72 2.96 4.50 -7.34
N THR A 73 3.70 3.58 -7.97
CA THR A 73 4.56 3.90 -9.13
C THR A 73 3.75 4.49 -10.29
N CYS A 74 2.57 3.94 -10.58
CA CYS A 74 1.69 4.45 -11.63
C CYS A 74 0.90 5.71 -11.23
N SER A 75 1.14 6.26 -10.03
CA SER A 75 0.41 7.42 -9.49
C SER A 75 -1.12 7.23 -9.49
N ARG A 76 -1.58 5.99 -9.38
CA ARG A 76 -3.00 5.60 -9.32
C ARG A 76 -3.56 5.65 -7.90
N CYS A 77 -2.78 6.20 -6.96
CA CYS A 77 -3.21 6.46 -5.58
C CYS A 77 -4.22 7.62 -5.43
N SER A 78 -4.68 8.22 -6.54
CA SER A 78 -5.59 9.37 -6.55
C SER A 78 -6.91 9.05 -7.26
N ASN A 79 -7.73 8.18 -6.67
CA ASN A 79 -9.19 8.32 -6.60
C ASN A 79 -9.81 7.07 -5.97
N GLY A 80 -10.71 7.28 -5.03
CA GLY A 80 -11.25 6.26 -4.14
C GLY A 80 -11.83 5.05 -4.87
N ASN A 81 -11.38 3.88 -4.43
CA ASN A 81 -12.18 2.68 -4.15
C ASN A 81 -11.24 1.48 -4.01
N CYS A 82 -10.60 1.36 -2.85
CA CYS A 82 -10.11 0.07 -2.37
C CYS A 82 -10.79 -0.17 -1.01
N GLY A 83 -12.01 -0.71 -1.10
CA GLY A 83 -12.92 -0.89 0.02
C GLY A 83 -14.36 -0.62 -0.39
N ARG A 84 -14.97 -1.57 -1.09
CA ARG A 84 -16.39 -1.87 -0.89
C ARG A 84 -16.44 -3.20 -0.15
#